data_AF-A0A4R4UME9-F1
#
_entry.id   AF-A0A4R4UME9-F1
#
_cell.length_a   1.000
_cell.length_b   1.000
_cell.length_c   1.000
_cell.angle_alpha   90.00
_cell.angle_beta   90.00
_cell.angle_gamma   90.00
#
_symmetry.space_group_name_H-M   'P 1'
#
loop_
_entity.id
_entity.type
_entity.pdbx_description
1 polymer ?
#
loop_
_entity_poly.entity_id
_entity_poly.type
_entity_poly.pdbx_seq_one_letter_code
_entity_poly.pdbx_strand_id
1 'polypeptide(L)'
;MNTFFPGRWIGGVTLISGPMIMCAGYLLRYLSTVTALTPQQQAWAEAQPFAAYGQLLAYTAEPALLTLSYAVFALGALLLFPAFAALAQRLGGGLAFWGATLLVAGLFARLYFAGADQTAFQLTEVIGLDQATAAIMKEYGDISYGPWRVPVWASVGQYAGSLLLAVAAWRSGLFGTARAVMLLLAGGTWMGVLKGASIPDVLATGLLCVALVPLGAQVLRDRPPAPAGRSKKILSW
;
A
#
# COMPACT_ATOMS: atom_id res chain seq x y z
N MET A 1 25.65 18.08 -5.47
CA MET A 1 24.27 17.75 -5.90
C MET A 1 24.08 16.26 -5.73
N ASN A 2 23.07 15.80 -4.97
CA ASN A 2 22.77 14.36 -4.88
C ASN A 2 22.25 13.89 -6.24
N THR A 3 23.09 13.19 -7.00
CA THR A 3 22.81 12.66 -8.35
C THR A 3 22.10 11.32 -8.34
N PHE A 4 21.84 10.75 -7.16
CA PHE A 4 21.20 9.44 -7.02
C PHE A 4 19.69 9.52 -7.25
N PHE A 5 19.15 8.60 -8.04
CA PHE A 5 17.71 8.40 -8.21
C PHE A 5 17.03 8.09 -6.86
N PRO A 6 15.84 8.65 -6.56
CA PRO A 6 15.05 9.58 -7.39
C PRO A 6 15.43 11.06 -7.19
N GLY A 7 16.47 11.35 -6.40
CA GLY A 7 16.91 12.70 -6.08
C GLY A 7 16.19 13.30 -4.87
N ARG A 8 16.70 14.44 -4.39
CA ARG A 8 16.23 15.08 -3.16
C ARG A 8 14.75 15.47 -3.22
N TRP A 9 14.34 16.12 -4.31
CA TRP A 9 12.99 16.65 -4.44
C TRP A 9 11.95 15.54 -4.60
N ILE A 10 12.13 14.66 -5.57
CA ILE A 10 11.19 13.56 -5.81
C ILE A 10 11.15 12.67 -4.56
N GLY A 11 12.30 12.22 -4.06
CA GLY A 11 12.35 11.35 -2.88
C GLY A 11 11.78 12.00 -1.62
N GLY A 12 12.08 13.28 -1.37
CA GLY A 12 11.58 14.01 -0.20
C GLY A 12 10.07 14.25 -0.27
N VAL A 13 9.54 14.64 -1.43
CA VAL A 13 8.10 14.81 -1.64
C VAL A 13 7.38 13.48 -1.48
N THR A 14 7.88 12.41 -2.10
CA THR A 14 7.20 11.11 -2.09
C THR A 14 7.27 10.39 -0.75
N LEU A 15 8.32 10.64 0.06
CA LEU A 15 8.37 10.21 1.47
C LEU A 15 7.28 10.86 2.33
N ILE A 16 6.72 12.00 1.90
CA ILE A 16 5.59 12.66 2.55
C ILE A 16 4.28 12.22 1.90
N SER A 17 4.13 12.50 0.60
CA SER A 17 2.88 12.33 -0.12
C SER A 17 2.51 10.87 -0.33
N GLY A 18 3.48 9.98 -0.58
CA GLY A 18 3.25 8.56 -0.80
C GLY A 18 2.47 7.87 0.32
N PRO A 19 2.97 7.87 1.58
CA PRO A 19 2.24 7.24 2.68
C PRO A 19 0.93 7.97 3.00
N MET A 20 0.88 9.30 2.88
CA MET A 20 -0.36 10.07 3.12
C MET A 20 -1.45 9.72 2.12
N ILE A 21 -1.12 9.66 0.84
CA ILE A 21 -2.07 9.32 -0.24
C ILE A 21 -2.46 7.85 -0.17
N MET A 22 -1.54 6.95 0.19
CA MET A 22 -1.88 5.54 0.45
C MET A 22 -2.86 5.39 1.62
N CYS A 23 -2.62 6.08 2.73
CA CYS A 23 -3.52 6.08 3.88
C CYS A 23 -4.90 6.67 3.53
N ALA A 24 -4.92 7.78 2.79
CA ALA A 24 -6.16 8.36 2.27
C ALA A 24 -6.90 7.38 1.33
N GLY A 25 -6.18 6.67 0.46
CA GLY A 25 -6.76 5.65 -0.42
C GLY A 25 -7.41 4.50 0.34
N TYR A 26 -6.76 3.98 1.38
CA TYR A 26 -7.37 2.97 2.25
C TYR A 26 -8.59 3.49 3.01
N LEU A 27 -8.50 4.70 3.56
CA LEU A 27 -9.61 5.33 4.28
C LEU A 27 -10.80 5.56 3.34
N LEU A 28 -10.56 6.09 2.15
CA LEU A 28 -11.60 6.28 1.13
C LEU A 28 -12.22 4.95 0.74
N ARG A 29 -11.42 3.91 0.41
CA ARG A 29 -11.98 2.60 0.04
C ARG A 29 -12.88 2.02 1.14
N TYR A 30 -12.48 2.17 2.41
CA TYR A 30 -13.28 1.75 3.55
C TYR A 30 -14.57 2.56 3.67
N LEU A 31 -14.45 3.89 3.76
CA LEU A 31 -15.60 4.78 3.94
C LEU A 31 -16.57 4.67 2.78
N SER A 32 -16.08 4.72 1.55
CA SER A 32 -16.91 4.63 0.34
C SER A 32 -17.70 3.33 0.27
N THR A 33 -17.13 2.20 0.70
CA THR A 33 -17.87 0.92 0.76
C THR A 33 -18.97 0.99 1.82
N VAL A 34 -18.65 1.46 3.03
CA VAL A 34 -19.61 1.53 4.15
C VAL A 34 -20.71 2.55 3.88
N THR A 35 -20.42 3.64 3.16
CA THR A 35 -21.43 4.65 2.80
C THR A 35 -22.30 4.22 1.62
N ALA A 36 -21.76 3.46 0.67
CA ALA A 36 -22.50 3.01 -0.51
C ALA A 36 -23.52 1.91 -0.20
N LEU A 37 -23.30 1.11 0.85
CA LEU A 37 -24.13 -0.03 1.19
C LEU A 37 -25.06 0.26 2.38
N THR A 38 -26.32 -0.16 2.27
CA THR A 38 -27.24 -0.19 3.41
C THR A 38 -26.79 -1.21 4.46
N PRO A 39 -27.20 -1.10 5.74
CA PRO A 39 -26.85 -2.08 6.77
C PRO A 39 -27.19 -3.53 6.40
N GLN A 40 -28.31 -3.74 5.70
CA GLN A 40 -28.72 -5.06 5.22
C GLN A 40 -27.77 -5.59 4.13
N GLN A 41 -27.35 -4.74 3.20
CA GLN A 41 -26.38 -5.10 2.17
C GLN A 41 -24.98 -5.35 2.74
N GLN A 42 -24.57 -4.61 3.77
CA GLN A 42 -23.32 -4.85 4.49
C GLN A 42 -23.34 -6.22 5.17
N ALA A 43 -24.40 -6.53 5.93
CA ALA A 43 -24.54 -7.83 6.57
C ALA A 43 -24.57 -8.98 5.54
N TRP A 44 -25.24 -8.77 4.40
CA TRP A 44 -25.21 -9.73 3.30
C TRP A 44 -23.80 -9.92 2.73
N ALA A 45 -23.05 -8.82 2.52
CA ALA A 45 -21.69 -8.85 1.99
C ALA A 45 -20.70 -9.52 2.95
N GLU A 46 -20.82 -9.27 4.25
CA GLU A 46 -20.02 -9.92 5.30
C GLU A 46 -20.30 -11.42 5.42
N ALA A 47 -21.52 -11.86 5.09
CA ALA A 47 -21.89 -13.27 5.06
C ALA A 47 -21.34 -14.01 3.81
N GLN A 48 -20.82 -13.30 2.81
CA GLN A 48 -20.23 -13.91 1.62
C GLN A 48 -18.85 -14.50 1.91
N PRO A 49 -18.44 -15.57 1.20
CA PRO A 49 -17.13 -16.20 1.40
C PRO A 49 -15.95 -15.29 1.02
N PHE A 50 -16.19 -14.24 0.23
CA PHE A 50 -15.18 -13.31 -0.24
C PHE A 50 -15.65 -11.85 -0.15
N ALA A 51 -14.73 -10.94 0.16
CA ALA A 51 -15.03 -9.50 0.20
C ALA A 51 -15.43 -8.93 -1.18
N ALA A 52 -15.12 -9.65 -2.27
CA ALA A 52 -15.38 -9.23 -3.64
C ALA A 52 -16.85 -8.91 -3.91
N TYR A 53 -17.76 -9.69 -3.35
CA TYR A 53 -19.20 -9.50 -3.50
C TYR A 53 -19.65 -8.12 -3.01
N GLY A 54 -19.22 -7.72 -1.81
CA GLY A 54 -19.51 -6.41 -1.25
C GLY A 54 -18.89 -5.26 -2.05
N GLN A 55 -17.68 -5.46 -2.57
CA GLN A 55 -17.00 -4.44 -3.39
C GLN A 55 -17.71 -4.20 -4.73
N LEU A 56 -18.12 -5.27 -5.41
CA LEU A 56 -18.87 -5.16 -6.68
C LEU A 56 -20.25 -4.54 -6.46
N LEU A 57 -20.96 -4.95 -5.40
CA LEU A 57 -22.24 -4.35 -5.05
C LEU A 57 -22.09 -2.85 -4.72
N ALA A 58 -21.10 -2.49 -3.90
CA ALA A 58 -20.84 -1.10 -3.57
C ALA A 58 -20.51 -0.27 -4.82
N TYR A 59 -19.79 -0.85 -5.79
CA TYR A 59 -19.48 -0.17 -7.05
C TYR A 59 -20.74 0.15 -7.83
N THR A 60 -21.66 -0.81 -7.94
CA THR A 60 -22.93 -0.58 -8.66
C THR A 60 -23.83 0.45 -7.97
N ALA A 61 -23.69 0.65 -6.66
CA ALA A 61 -24.41 1.68 -5.92
C ALA A 61 -23.80 3.08 -6.11
N GLU A 62 -22.47 3.20 -6.01
CA GLU A 62 -21.75 4.48 -6.08
C GLU A 62 -20.46 4.39 -6.95
N PRO A 63 -20.58 4.28 -8.29
CA PRO A 63 -19.46 3.95 -9.18
C PRO A 63 -18.35 5.00 -9.17
N ALA A 64 -18.73 6.28 -9.18
CA ALA A 64 -17.78 7.40 -9.23
C ALA A 64 -16.95 7.47 -7.95
N LEU A 65 -17.58 7.28 -6.79
CA LEU A 65 -16.92 7.33 -5.50
C LEU A 65 -15.93 6.16 -5.34
N LEU A 66 -16.32 4.96 -5.75
CA LEU A 66 -15.44 3.80 -5.69
C LEU A 66 -14.28 3.91 -6.68
N THR A 67 -14.53 4.34 -7.91
CA THR A 67 -13.46 4.62 -8.89
C THR A 67 -12.44 5.61 -8.32
N LEU A 68 -12.89 6.71 -7.73
CA LEU A 68 -12.02 7.69 -7.08
C LEU A 68 -11.20 7.07 -5.95
N SER A 69 -11.84 6.29 -5.06
CA SER A 69 -11.15 5.67 -3.92
C SER A 69 -10.03 4.71 -4.36
N TYR A 70 -10.28 3.91 -5.41
CA TYR A 70 -9.30 2.99 -5.98
C TYR A 70 -8.20 3.73 -6.76
N ALA A 71 -8.53 4.83 -7.44
CA ALA A 71 -7.55 5.68 -8.10
C ALA A 71 -6.58 6.34 -7.11
N VAL A 72 -7.08 6.88 -5.98
CA VAL A 72 -6.24 7.45 -4.92
C VAL A 72 -5.33 6.39 -4.31
N PHE A 73 -5.85 5.18 -4.07
CA PHE A 73 -5.06 4.05 -3.60
C PHE A 73 -3.94 3.66 -4.58
N ALA A 74 -4.24 3.56 -5.88
CA ALA A 74 -3.24 3.27 -6.91
C ALA A 74 -2.18 4.37 -7.01
N LEU A 75 -2.57 5.64 -6.92
CA LEU A 75 -1.64 6.78 -6.87
C LEU A 75 -0.72 6.69 -5.65
N GLY A 76 -1.25 6.32 -4.48
CA GLY A 76 -0.46 6.07 -3.28
C GLY A 76 0.59 4.99 -3.50
N ALA A 77 0.21 3.86 -4.12
CA ALA A 77 1.14 2.79 -4.47
C ALA A 77 2.25 3.27 -5.42
N LEU A 78 1.90 4.06 -6.44
CA LEU A 78 2.85 4.63 -7.39
C LEU A 78 3.84 5.59 -6.71
N LEU A 79 3.37 6.44 -5.79
CA LEU A 79 4.22 7.40 -5.08
C LEU A 79 5.11 6.74 -4.02
N LEU A 80 4.72 5.60 -3.46
CA LEU A 80 5.57 4.86 -2.53
C LEU A 80 6.82 4.26 -3.22
N PHE A 81 6.81 4.04 -4.53
CA PHE A 81 7.98 3.55 -5.26
C PHE A 81 9.21 4.46 -5.08
N PRO A 82 9.18 5.74 -5.53
CA PRO A 82 10.30 6.65 -5.31
C PRO A 82 10.57 6.91 -3.82
N ALA A 83 9.55 6.82 -2.94
CA ALA A 83 9.75 6.94 -1.50
C ALA A 83 10.67 5.84 -0.94
N PHE A 84 10.42 4.58 -1.28
CA PHE A 84 11.25 3.45 -0.84
C PHE A 84 12.61 3.43 -1.52
N ALA A 85 12.71 3.84 -2.79
CA ALA A 85 13.99 4.03 -3.45
C ALA A 85 14.84 5.09 -2.71
N ALA A 86 14.26 6.24 -2.37
CA ALA A 86 14.94 7.28 -1.62
C ALA A 86 15.35 6.83 -0.20
N LEU A 87 14.50 6.05 0.46
CA LEU A 87 14.84 5.46 1.76
C LEU A 87 16.03 4.49 1.64
N ALA A 88 16.03 3.58 0.66
CA ALA A 88 17.13 2.65 0.47
C ALA A 88 18.47 3.34 0.19
N GLN A 89 18.47 4.38 -0.65
CA GLN A 89 19.68 5.17 -0.93
C GLN A 89 20.26 5.82 0.33
N ARG A 90 19.40 6.26 1.25
CA ARG A 90 19.83 6.87 2.53
C ARG A 90 20.33 5.85 3.54
N LEU A 91 19.78 4.64 3.52
CA LEU A 91 20.20 3.56 4.39
C LEU A 91 21.52 2.93 3.93
N GLY A 92 21.67 2.73 2.61
CA GLY A 92 22.80 2.06 2.01
C GLY A 92 22.90 0.56 2.34
N GLY A 93 23.76 -0.13 1.58
CA GLY A 93 24.06 -1.54 1.80
C GLY A 93 23.00 -2.53 1.28
N GLY A 94 23.37 -3.81 1.26
CA GLY A 94 22.58 -4.86 0.59
C GLY A 94 21.18 -5.04 1.17
N LEU A 95 21.01 -4.98 2.50
CA LEU A 95 19.68 -5.13 3.13
C LEU A 95 18.69 -4.05 2.69
N ALA A 96 19.16 -2.81 2.59
CA ALA A 96 18.32 -1.69 2.17
C ALA A 96 17.89 -1.83 0.70
N PHE A 97 18.83 -2.18 -0.18
CA PHE A 97 18.55 -2.34 -1.60
C PHE A 97 17.66 -3.55 -1.89
N TRP A 98 17.93 -4.71 -1.30
CA TRP A 98 17.04 -5.87 -1.41
C TRP A 98 15.66 -5.60 -0.82
N GLY A 99 15.61 -4.96 0.36
CA GLY A 99 14.35 -4.59 1.00
C GLY A 99 13.48 -3.69 0.12
N ALA A 100 14.07 -2.64 -0.47
CA ALA A 100 13.33 -1.74 -1.35
C ALA A 100 12.94 -2.40 -2.67
N THR A 101 13.82 -3.18 -3.29
CA THR A 101 13.48 -3.91 -4.52
C THR A 101 12.28 -4.82 -4.31
N LEU A 102 12.25 -5.58 -3.21
CA LEU A 102 11.13 -6.47 -2.89
C LEU A 102 9.83 -5.69 -2.58
N LEU A 103 9.93 -4.59 -1.83
CA LEU A 103 8.77 -3.70 -1.59
C LEU A 103 8.23 -3.12 -2.88
N VAL A 104 9.10 -2.67 -3.79
CA VAL A 104 8.72 -2.10 -5.08
C VAL A 104 8.09 -3.14 -5.99
N ALA A 105 8.60 -4.37 -6.00
CA ALA A 105 7.93 -5.49 -6.67
C ALA A 105 6.51 -5.69 -6.11
N GLY A 106 6.33 -5.63 -4.78
CA GLY A 106 5.02 -5.65 -4.14
C GLY A 106 4.11 -4.49 -4.55
N LEU A 107 4.65 -3.27 -4.67
CA LEU A 107 3.87 -2.13 -5.16
C LEU A 107 3.41 -2.33 -6.61
N PHE A 108 4.24 -2.92 -7.48
CA PHE A 108 3.82 -3.25 -8.84
C PHE A 108 2.73 -4.32 -8.86
N ALA A 109 2.76 -5.29 -7.95
CA ALA A 109 1.64 -6.21 -7.76
C ALA A 109 0.36 -5.48 -7.35
N ARG A 110 0.42 -4.44 -6.49
CA ARG A 110 -0.77 -3.62 -6.17
C ARG A 110 -1.33 -2.90 -7.39
N LEU A 111 -0.48 -2.40 -8.27
CA LEU A 111 -0.92 -1.74 -9.51
C LEU A 111 -1.56 -2.74 -10.47
N TYR A 112 -1.03 -3.97 -10.55
CA TYR A 112 -1.70 -5.05 -11.28
C TYR A 112 -3.08 -5.35 -10.69
N PHE A 113 -3.17 -5.54 -9.36
CA PHE A 113 -4.44 -5.81 -8.68
C PHE A 113 -5.44 -4.67 -8.87
N ALA A 114 -5.01 -3.41 -8.83
CA ALA A 114 -5.88 -2.26 -9.10
C ALA A 114 -6.43 -2.28 -10.53
N GLY A 115 -5.66 -2.75 -11.51
CA GLY A 115 -6.16 -2.97 -12.88
C GLY A 115 -7.20 -4.08 -12.97
N ALA A 116 -6.99 -5.18 -12.23
CA ALA A 116 -7.97 -6.26 -12.12
C ALA A 116 -9.26 -5.80 -11.41
N ASP A 117 -9.14 -5.00 -10.35
CA ASP A 117 -10.25 -4.37 -9.63
C ASP A 117 -11.08 -3.50 -10.59
N GLN A 118 -10.42 -2.62 -11.33
CA GLN A 118 -11.09 -1.75 -12.31
C GLN A 118 -11.78 -2.57 -13.40
N THR A 119 -11.13 -3.63 -13.90
CA THR A 119 -11.73 -4.51 -14.92
C THR A 119 -12.99 -5.19 -14.39
N ALA A 120 -12.94 -5.68 -13.16
CA ALA A 120 -14.07 -6.30 -12.50
C ALA A 120 -15.24 -5.32 -12.30
N PHE A 121 -14.95 -4.08 -11.88
CA PHE A 121 -15.96 -3.02 -11.78
C PHE A 121 -16.62 -2.71 -13.13
N GLN A 122 -15.81 -2.51 -14.16
CA GLN A 122 -16.32 -2.22 -15.51
C GLN A 122 -17.16 -3.37 -16.07
N LEU A 123 -16.83 -4.61 -15.73
CA LEU A 123 -17.63 -5.77 -16.13
C LEU A 123 -19.06 -5.70 -15.57
N THR A 124 -19.25 -5.17 -14.36
CA THR A 124 -20.60 -4.98 -13.79
C THR A 124 -21.46 -3.99 -14.58
N GLU A 125 -20.84 -3.02 -15.25
CA GLU A 125 -21.55 -2.06 -16.11
C GLU A 125 -21.96 -2.67 -17.46
N VAL A 126 -21.14 -3.59 -17.98
CA VAL A 126 -21.35 -4.17 -19.31
C VAL A 126 -22.34 -5.34 -19.28
N ILE A 127 -22.23 -6.24 -18.30
CA ILE A 127 -23.03 -7.47 -18.24
C ILE A 127 -23.92 -7.58 -16.99
N GLY A 128 -23.92 -6.55 -16.14
CA GLY A 128 -24.68 -6.51 -14.89
C GLY A 128 -23.97 -7.18 -13.72
N LEU A 129 -24.38 -6.82 -12.50
CA LEU A 129 -23.75 -7.25 -11.25
C LEU A 129 -23.65 -8.77 -11.10
N ASP A 130 -24.77 -9.48 -11.29
CA ASP A 130 -24.84 -10.93 -11.04
C ASP A 130 -23.96 -11.71 -12.00
N GLN A 131 -24.03 -11.40 -13.30
CA GLN A 131 -23.24 -12.08 -14.32
C GLN A 131 -21.75 -11.75 -14.18
N ALA A 132 -21.41 -10.49 -13.90
CA ALA A 132 -20.04 -10.07 -13.64
C ALA A 132 -19.47 -10.78 -12.41
N THR A 133 -20.21 -10.80 -11.30
CA THR A 133 -19.80 -11.49 -10.07
C THR A 133 -19.57 -12.98 -10.33
N ALA A 134 -20.50 -13.65 -11.02
CA ALA A 134 -20.35 -15.07 -11.36
C ALA A 134 -19.10 -15.32 -12.23
N ALA A 135 -18.87 -14.48 -13.25
CA ALA A 135 -17.70 -14.60 -14.13
C ALA A 135 -16.38 -14.38 -13.37
N ILE A 136 -16.30 -13.31 -12.57
CA ILE A 136 -15.11 -12.98 -11.77
C ILE A 136 -14.82 -14.08 -10.77
N MET A 137 -15.83 -14.57 -10.06
CA MET A 137 -15.62 -15.60 -9.02
C MET A 137 -15.24 -16.95 -9.63
N LYS A 138 -15.76 -17.28 -10.82
CA LYS A 138 -15.36 -18.49 -11.54
C LYS A 138 -13.89 -18.45 -11.97
N GLU A 139 -13.45 -17.33 -12.52
CA GLU A 139 -12.10 -17.15 -13.08
C GLU A 139 -11.17 -16.39 -12.11
N TYR A 140 -11.53 -16.32 -10.82
CA TYR A 140 -10.87 -15.42 -9.87
C TYR A 140 -9.38 -15.68 -9.77
N GLY A 141 -8.96 -16.94 -9.80
CA GLY A 141 -7.56 -17.32 -9.75
C GLY A 141 -6.76 -16.75 -10.93
N ASP A 142 -7.29 -16.82 -12.15
CA ASP A 142 -6.58 -16.39 -13.35
C ASP A 142 -6.66 -14.87 -13.54
N ILE A 143 -7.79 -14.25 -13.23
CA ILE A 143 -7.95 -12.78 -13.26
C ILE A 143 -7.12 -12.13 -12.16
N SER A 144 -7.14 -12.69 -10.94
CA SER A 144 -6.52 -12.06 -9.78
C SER A 144 -5.06 -12.38 -9.63
N TYR A 145 -4.63 -13.57 -10.07
CA TYR A 145 -3.27 -14.04 -9.89
C TYR A 145 -2.53 -14.25 -11.22
N GLY A 146 -3.13 -14.05 -12.39
CA GLY A 146 -2.43 -14.16 -13.66
C GLY A 146 -1.38 -13.05 -13.90
N PRO A 147 -0.55 -13.16 -14.96
CA PRO A 147 -0.14 -14.42 -15.57
C PRO A 147 0.79 -15.19 -14.61
N TRP A 148 0.56 -16.50 -14.48
CA TRP A 148 1.40 -17.45 -13.70
C TRP A 148 1.73 -17.04 -12.26
N ARG A 149 0.82 -16.36 -11.56
CA ARG A 149 1.02 -15.95 -10.15
C ARG A 149 2.17 -14.99 -9.93
N VAL A 150 2.69 -14.37 -10.98
CA VAL A 150 3.77 -13.37 -10.88
C VAL A 150 3.39 -12.23 -9.92
N PRO A 151 2.19 -11.62 -10.00
CA PRO A 151 1.78 -10.59 -9.03
C PRO A 151 1.67 -11.12 -7.60
N VAL A 152 1.28 -12.38 -7.41
CA VAL A 152 1.23 -13.01 -6.09
C VAL A 152 2.64 -13.11 -5.50
N TRP A 153 3.60 -13.66 -6.25
CA TRP A 153 4.99 -13.75 -5.80
C TRP A 153 5.61 -12.38 -5.53
N ALA A 154 5.35 -11.41 -6.40
CA ALA A 154 5.78 -10.04 -6.19
C ALA A 154 5.15 -9.42 -4.93
N SER A 155 3.87 -9.71 -4.65
CA SER A 155 3.18 -9.24 -3.42
C SER A 155 3.80 -9.82 -2.13
N VAL A 156 4.29 -11.06 -2.15
CA VAL A 156 5.02 -11.66 -1.02
C VAL A 156 6.30 -10.87 -0.72
N GLY A 157 6.90 -10.26 -1.74
CA GLY A 157 8.02 -9.34 -1.61
C GLY A 157 7.75 -8.17 -0.65
N GLN A 158 6.49 -7.75 -0.47
CA GLN A 158 6.16 -6.70 0.49
C GLN A 158 6.54 -7.09 1.94
N TYR A 159 6.27 -8.34 2.34
CA TYR A 159 6.52 -8.82 3.71
C TYR A 159 8.01 -8.98 3.98
N ALA A 160 8.73 -9.64 3.07
CA ALA A 160 10.18 -9.80 3.19
C ALA A 160 10.88 -8.45 3.06
N GLY A 161 10.43 -7.62 2.12
CA GLY A 161 11.00 -6.31 1.84
C GLY A 161 10.86 -5.36 3.03
N SER A 162 9.68 -5.28 3.65
CA SER A 162 9.47 -4.44 4.84
C SER A 162 10.35 -4.87 6.02
N LEU A 163 10.54 -6.17 6.23
CA LEU A 163 11.45 -6.70 7.25
C LEU A 163 12.89 -6.29 6.99
N LEU A 164 13.40 -6.51 5.78
CA LEU A 164 14.77 -6.14 5.43
C LEU A 164 15.00 -4.63 5.54
N LEU A 165 14.03 -3.82 5.09
CA LEU A 165 14.13 -2.36 5.15
C LEU A 165 14.05 -1.84 6.59
N ALA A 166 13.18 -2.41 7.43
CA ALA A 166 13.09 -2.07 8.84
C ALA A 166 14.38 -2.42 9.60
N VAL A 167 14.95 -3.60 9.34
CA VAL A 167 16.24 -4.00 9.93
C VAL A 167 17.37 -3.09 9.45
N ALA A 168 17.42 -2.73 8.17
CA ALA A 168 18.41 -1.78 7.65
C ALA A 168 18.25 -0.38 8.27
N ALA A 169 17.01 0.11 8.41
CA ALA A 169 16.69 1.38 9.05
C ALA A 169 17.10 1.44 10.51
N TRP A 170 16.86 0.34 11.24
CA TRP A 170 17.29 0.21 12.62
C TRP A 170 18.82 0.11 12.75
N ARG A 171 19.47 -0.70 11.91
CA ARG A 171 20.94 -0.90 11.95
C ARG A 171 21.74 0.35 11.58
N SER A 172 21.23 1.15 10.66
CA SER A 172 21.85 2.42 10.25
C SER A 172 21.68 3.54 11.27
N GLY A 173 20.77 3.38 12.25
CA GLY A 173 20.40 4.44 13.19
C GLY A 173 19.59 5.57 12.55
N LEU A 174 19.15 5.42 11.29
CA LEU A 174 18.26 6.39 10.66
C LEU A 174 16.89 6.41 11.36
N PHE A 175 16.39 5.24 11.73
CA PHE A 175 15.17 5.06 12.53
C PHE A 175 15.53 4.49 13.91
N GLY A 176 14.89 5.02 14.95
CA GLY A 176 14.81 4.34 16.24
C GLY A 176 13.96 3.07 16.14
N THR A 177 13.91 2.28 17.22
CA THR A 177 13.15 1.02 17.26
C THR A 177 11.68 1.23 16.91
N ALA A 178 11.05 2.30 17.42
CA ALA A 178 9.63 2.55 17.20
C ALA A 178 9.31 2.75 15.71
N ARG A 179 10.05 3.62 15.02
CA ARG A 179 9.85 3.89 13.58
C ARG A 179 10.18 2.68 12.71
N ALA A 180 11.17 1.87 13.09
CA ALA A 180 11.47 0.62 12.39
C ALA A 180 10.32 -0.40 12.52
N VAL A 181 9.74 -0.54 13.72
CA VAL A 181 8.57 -1.42 13.94
C VAL A 181 7.35 -0.91 13.17
N MET A 182 7.10 0.40 13.15
CA MET A 182 6.01 1.01 12.38
C MET A 182 6.12 0.69 10.88
N LEU A 183 7.32 0.78 10.31
CA LEU A 183 7.60 0.40 8.92
C LEU A 183 7.34 -1.10 8.68
N LEU A 184 7.78 -1.95 9.60
CA LEU A 184 7.56 -3.40 9.51
C LEU A 184 6.07 -3.74 9.53
N LEU A 185 5.32 -3.18 10.49
CA LEU A 185 3.88 -3.40 10.66
C LEU A 185 3.09 -2.93 9.42
N ALA A 186 3.45 -1.78 8.86
CA ALA A 186 2.83 -1.29 7.62
C ALA A 186 2.99 -2.25 6.44
N GLY A 187 4.15 -2.93 6.36
CA GLY A 187 4.40 -3.96 5.34
C GLY A 187 3.57 -5.24 5.52
N GLY A 188 2.91 -5.42 6.67
CA GLY A 188 2.00 -6.52 6.94
C GLY A 188 0.60 -6.37 6.32
N THR A 189 0.31 -5.24 5.67
CA THR A 189 -1.00 -5.00 5.02
C THR A 189 -1.26 -6.03 3.92
N TRP A 190 -2.44 -6.66 3.99
CA TRP A 190 -2.84 -7.67 3.00
C TRP A 190 -3.13 -7.04 1.64
N MET A 191 -2.90 -7.83 0.59
CA MET A 191 -3.00 -7.41 -0.81
C MET A 191 -3.82 -8.45 -1.58
N GLY A 192 -4.56 -8.00 -2.58
CA GLY A 192 -5.34 -8.87 -3.46
C GLY A 192 -6.40 -8.09 -4.21
N VAL A 193 -7.01 -8.79 -5.17
CA VAL A 193 -8.07 -8.26 -6.03
C VAL A 193 -9.41 -8.29 -5.32
N LEU A 194 -10.16 -7.21 -5.45
CA LEU A 194 -11.44 -6.92 -4.80
C LEU A 194 -11.38 -7.12 -3.28
N LYS A 195 -10.19 -6.90 -2.70
CA LYS A 195 -9.99 -6.94 -1.27
C LYS A 195 -10.63 -5.70 -0.65
N GLY A 196 -11.62 -5.89 0.21
CA GLY A 196 -12.16 -4.81 1.03
C GLY A 196 -11.09 -4.21 1.94
N ALA A 197 -11.04 -2.88 1.99
CA ALA A 197 -10.24 -2.12 2.94
C ALA A 197 -10.91 -2.13 4.32
N SER A 198 -10.10 -2.10 5.38
CA SER A 198 -10.57 -2.15 6.76
C SER A 198 -9.86 -1.11 7.64
N ILE A 199 -10.39 -0.82 8.82
CA ILE A 199 -9.77 0.11 9.78
C ILE A 199 -8.32 -0.30 10.11
N PRO A 200 -7.98 -1.58 10.33
CA PRO A 200 -6.58 -2.00 10.49
C PRO A 200 -5.65 -1.56 9.35
N ASP A 201 -6.10 -1.55 8.10
CA ASP A 201 -5.29 -1.11 6.96
C ASP A 201 -4.99 0.40 7.03
N VAL A 202 -5.97 1.20 7.45
CA VAL A 202 -5.83 2.65 7.67
C VAL A 202 -4.84 2.91 8.81
N LEU A 203 -4.94 2.16 9.91
CA LEU A 203 -4.01 2.29 11.03
C LEU A 203 -2.59 1.91 10.62
N ALA A 204 -2.41 0.79 9.92
CA ALA A 204 -1.11 0.33 9.46
C ALA A 204 -0.43 1.34 8.52
N THR A 205 -1.20 1.95 7.61
CA THR A 205 -0.67 3.01 6.73
C THR A 205 -0.51 4.35 7.42
N GLY A 206 -1.29 4.64 8.46
CA GLY A 206 -1.05 5.75 9.39
C GLY A 206 0.29 5.62 10.11
N LEU A 207 0.68 4.42 10.56
CA LEU A 207 2.00 4.16 11.14
C LEU A 207 3.12 4.43 10.12
N LEU A 208 2.90 4.09 8.85
CA LEU A 208 3.84 4.41 7.76
C LEU A 208 4.00 5.92 7.58
N CYS A 209 2.92 6.70 7.68
CA CYS A 209 2.98 8.17 7.66
C CYS A 209 3.88 8.69 8.79
N VAL A 210 3.67 8.22 10.02
CA VAL A 210 4.48 8.61 11.18
C VAL A 210 5.96 8.25 10.98
N ALA A 211 6.25 7.09 10.38
CA ALA A 211 7.61 6.66 10.11
C ALA A 211 8.29 7.50 9.01
N LEU A 212 7.62 7.79 7.90
CA LEU A 212 8.25 8.34 6.69
C LEU A 212 8.12 9.87 6.54
N VAL A 213 7.00 10.47 6.92
CA VAL A 213 6.75 11.92 6.73
C VAL A 213 7.82 12.80 7.40
N PRO A 214 8.26 12.54 8.65
CA PRO A 214 9.33 13.31 9.26
C PRO A 214 10.65 13.20 8.49
N LEU A 215 10.95 12.01 7.94
CA LEU A 215 12.14 11.82 7.11
C LEU A 215 12.04 12.63 5.83
N GLY A 216 10.90 12.58 5.13
CA GLY A 216 10.68 13.38 3.92
C GLY A 216 10.87 14.87 4.15
N ALA A 217 10.36 15.40 5.27
CA ALA A 217 10.56 16.80 5.65
C ALA A 217 12.04 17.13 5.90
N GLN A 218 12.81 16.21 6.52
CA GLN A 218 14.26 16.38 6.69
C GLN A 218 15.01 16.37 5.35
N VAL A 219 14.62 15.47 4.43
CA VAL A 219 15.18 15.38 3.08
C VAL A 219 15.01 16.71 2.33
N LEU A 220 13.81 17.28 2.37
CA LEU A 220 13.50 18.52 1.66
C LEU A 220 14.22 19.74 2.26
N ARG A 221 14.47 19.73 3.58
CA ARG A 221 15.22 20.80 4.27
C ARG A 221 16.74 20.69 4.13
N ASP A 222 17.23 19.68 3.40
CA ASP A 222 18.65 19.35 3.26
C ASP A 222 19.38 19.24 4.61
N ARG A 223 18.65 18.81 5.64
CA ARG A 223 19.25 18.55 6.94
C ARG A 223 19.89 17.17 6.87
N PRO A 224 21.21 17.02 7.14
CA PRO A 224 21.77 15.69 7.32
C PRO A 224 20.96 15.00 8.43
N PRO A 225 20.52 13.74 8.22
CA PRO A 225 19.82 13.02 9.28
C PRO A 225 20.76 12.97 10.46
N ALA A 226 20.38 13.62 11.57
CA ALA A 226 21.13 13.51 12.80
C ALA A 226 21.16 12.00 13.14
N PRO A 227 22.34 11.37 13.25
CA PRO A 227 22.41 10.00 13.73
C PRO A 227 21.64 9.98 15.04
N ALA A 228 20.59 9.16 15.14
CA ALA A 228 19.99 8.92 16.44
C ALA A 228 21.07 8.21 17.25
N GLY A 229 21.80 8.99 18.06
CA GLY A 229 22.83 8.46 18.94
C GLY A 229 22.23 7.28 19.68
N ARG A 230 22.95 6.15 19.69
CA ARG A 230 22.45 4.84 20.11
C ARG A 230 21.99 4.89 21.58
N SER A 231 20.77 5.34 21.81
CA SER A 231 20.12 5.25 23.11
C SER A 231 19.81 3.78 23.31
N LYS A 232 20.45 3.14 24.29
CA LYS A 232 20.22 1.72 24.67
C LYS A 232 18.79 1.44 25.17
N LYS A 233 17.84 2.36 24.94
CA LYS A 233 16.44 2.21 25.31
C LYS A 233 15.74 1.42 24.21
N ILE A 234 15.02 0.38 24.62
CA ILE A 234 14.27 -0.53 23.73
C ILE A 234 13.25 0.24 22.86
N LEU A 235 12.77 1.41 23.32
CA LEU A 235 11.88 2.32 22.60
C LEU A 235 12.57 3.66 22.29
N SER A 236 13.50 3.65 21.33
CA SER A 236 14.01 4.86 20.71
C SER A 236 13.12 5.31 19.55
N TRP A 237 12.97 6.63 19.39
CA TRP A 237 12.23 7.28 18.31
C TRP A 237 13.13 7.55 17.10
#